data_AF-A0A9P1FU17-F1
#
_entry.id   AF-A0A9P1FU17-F1
#
_cell.length_a   1.000
_cell.length_b   1.000
_cell.length_c   1.000
_cell.angle_alpha   90.00
_cell.angle_beta   90.00
_cell.angle_gamma   90.00
#
_symmetry.space_group_name_H-M   'P 1'
#
loop_
_entity.id
_entity.type
_entity.pdbx_description
1 polymer ?
#
loop_
_entity_poly.entity_id
_entity_poly.type
_entity_poly.pdbx_seq_one_letter_code
_entity_poly.pdbx_strand_id
1 'polypeptide(L)'
;MQKSQSEGSLAFLKDSKVGSAAGFMLVSGGIMALPHGKKSKGLVDFSKRFSAVSEYQDCFREIPHCYASMDRKPLIPYHPNAPRSRLALEDAPVPLKNASTIQFLDRFCVHNRRFVSTHKNYYTGEKPDMRSNPGMIADSTRLKRMLMEK
;
A
#
# COMPACT_ATOMS: atom_id res chain seq x y z
N MET A 1 3.36 -49.12 -56.63
CA MET A 1 3.09 -48.87 -55.18
C MET A 1 4.28 -48.15 -54.57
N GLN A 2 3.99 -47.21 -53.68
CA GLN A 2 4.84 -46.35 -52.83
C GLN A 2 6.02 -47.10 -52.14
N LYS A 3 7.09 -46.48 -51.63
CA LYS A 3 7.19 -45.26 -50.79
C LYS A 3 8.53 -44.54 -50.97
N SER A 4 8.50 -43.22 -50.94
CA SER A 4 9.66 -42.33 -50.80
C SER A 4 10.35 -42.54 -49.44
N GLN A 5 11.53 -43.15 -49.43
CA GLN A 5 12.40 -43.23 -48.26
C GLN A 5 13.25 -41.97 -48.17
N SER A 6 12.66 -40.87 -47.69
CA SER A 6 13.47 -39.76 -47.20
C SER A 6 14.13 -40.18 -45.88
N GLU A 7 15.42 -40.52 -45.97
CA GLU A 7 16.48 -40.10 -45.03
C GLU A 7 16.52 -40.72 -43.61
N GLY A 8 16.97 -41.97 -43.48
CA GLY A 8 17.62 -42.47 -42.24
C GLY A 8 16.73 -42.72 -41.01
N SER A 9 17.22 -43.56 -40.09
CA SER A 9 16.50 -43.96 -38.87
C SER A 9 16.12 -42.81 -37.93
N LEU A 10 16.82 -41.67 -38.04
CA LEU A 10 16.61 -40.47 -37.24
C LEU A 10 15.54 -39.52 -37.78
N ALA A 11 15.28 -39.48 -39.11
CA ALA A 11 14.29 -38.54 -39.65
C ALA A 11 12.85 -38.92 -39.27
N PHE A 12 12.60 -40.19 -38.95
CA PHE A 12 11.31 -40.64 -38.41
C PHE A 12 10.99 -40.03 -37.03
N LEU A 13 12.01 -39.69 -36.24
CA LEU A 13 11.88 -39.16 -34.87
C LEU A 13 12.11 -37.64 -34.79
N LYS A 14 12.35 -36.99 -35.93
CA LYS A 14 12.46 -35.53 -36.01
C LYS A 14 11.10 -34.93 -35.64
N ASP A 15 11.07 -34.13 -34.59
CA ASP A 15 9.88 -33.53 -33.98
C ASP A 15 8.88 -34.48 -33.30
N SER A 16 9.25 -35.76 -33.09
CA SER A 16 8.38 -36.69 -32.35
C SER A 16 8.35 -36.33 -30.86
N LYS A 17 7.20 -35.88 -30.38
CA LYS A 17 6.91 -35.64 -28.96
C LYS A 17 6.13 -36.82 -28.40
N VAL A 18 6.83 -37.86 -27.96
CA VAL A 18 6.20 -39.04 -27.35
C VAL A 18 6.41 -38.96 -25.84
N GLY A 19 5.33 -38.67 -25.09
CA GLY A 19 5.34 -38.62 -23.63
C GLY A 19 6.20 -37.50 -23.06
N SER A 20 7.13 -37.86 -22.17
CA SER A 20 7.96 -36.97 -21.32
C SER A 20 9.30 -36.56 -21.94
N ALA A 21 9.52 -36.81 -23.24
CA ALA A 21 10.76 -36.52 -23.95
C ALA A 21 10.60 -35.34 -24.93
N ALA A 22 11.57 -34.43 -24.96
CA ALA A 22 11.60 -33.30 -25.89
C ALA A 22 12.01 -33.68 -27.31
N GLY A 23 12.70 -34.81 -27.47
CA GLY A 23 13.19 -35.33 -28.74
C GLY A 23 14.10 -36.54 -28.51
N PHE A 24 14.73 -37.05 -29.57
CA PHE A 24 15.62 -38.20 -29.50
C PHE A 24 16.95 -37.88 -30.18
N MET A 25 18.05 -38.42 -29.65
CA MET A 25 19.39 -38.28 -30.21
C MET A 25 20.05 -39.66 -30.33
N LEU A 26 20.90 -39.84 -31.34
CA LEU A 26 21.67 -41.06 -31.53
C LEU A 26 23.09 -40.85 -31.00
N VAL A 27 23.50 -41.68 -30.04
CA VAL A 27 24.86 -41.65 -29.47
C VAL A 27 25.37 -43.07 -29.44
N SER A 28 26.51 -43.33 -30.10
CA SER A 28 27.15 -44.64 -30.15
C SER A 28 26.22 -45.78 -30.60
N GLY A 29 25.36 -45.52 -31.59
CA GLY A 29 24.41 -46.51 -32.13
C GLY A 29 23.16 -46.74 -31.29
N GLY A 30 23.08 -46.17 -30.08
CA GLY A 30 21.88 -46.19 -29.23
C GLY A 30 21.02 -44.94 -29.42
N ILE A 31 19.69 -45.12 -29.44
CA ILE A 31 18.72 -44.01 -29.45
C ILE A 31 18.45 -43.62 -28.00
N MET A 32 18.79 -42.39 -27.63
CA MET A 32 18.54 -41.81 -26.31
C MET A 32 17.51 -40.69 -26.37
N ALA A 33 16.67 -40.56 -25.35
CA ALA A 33 15.67 -39.50 -25.25
C ALA A 33 16.26 -38.22 -24.62
N LEU A 34 15.97 -37.06 -25.22
CA LEU A 34 16.27 -35.76 -24.67
C LEU A 34 15.23 -35.40 -23.59
N PRO A 35 15.65 -35.11 -22.34
CA PRO A 35 14.72 -34.68 -21.30
C PRO A 35 14.08 -33.33 -21.67
N HIS A 36 12.83 -33.12 -21.27
CA HIS A 36 12.23 -31.79 -21.39
C HIS A 36 13.06 -30.76 -20.63
N GLY A 37 13.50 -29.71 -21.35
CA GLY A 37 14.11 -28.55 -20.72
C GLY A 37 13.17 -27.98 -19.68
N LYS A 38 13.70 -27.69 -18.47
CA LYS A 38 12.95 -26.89 -17.49
C LYS A 38 12.62 -25.58 -18.20
N LYS A 39 11.33 -25.25 -18.36
CA LYS A 39 10.93 -23.89 -18.73
C LYS A 39 11.69 -22.98 -17.76
N SER A 40 12.55 -22.11 -18.27
CA SER A 40 13.16 -21.08 -17.44
C SER A 40 11.98 -20.44 -16.69
N LYS A 41 12.02 -20.48 -15.36
CA LYS A 41 11.01 -19.78 -14.56
C LYS A 41 11.15 -18.33 -14.99
N GLY A 42 10.25 -17.87 -15.85
CA GLY A 42 10.16 -16.46 -16.19
C GLY A 42 10.11 -15.68 -14.88
N LEU A 43 10.69 -14.47 -14.89
CA LEU A 43 10.57 -13.51 -13.79
C LEU A 43 9.17 -13.63 -13.21
N VAL A 44 9.11 -14.09 -11.95
CA VAL A 44 7.85 -14.38 -11.29
C VAL A 44 7.05 -13.10 -11.33
N ASP A 45 5.96 -13.08 -12.07
CA ASP A 45 5.15 -11.89 -12.21
C ASP A 45 4.56 -11.59 -10.83
N PHE A 46 5.08 -10.57 -10.16
CA PHE A 46 4.62 -10.10 -8.85
C PHE A 46 3.26 -9.41 -8.95
N SER A 47 2.41 -9.84 -9.89
CA SER A 47 1.01 -9.44 -9.93
C SER A 47 0.41 -9.75 -8.56
N LYS A 48 -0.12 -8.70 -7.91
CA LYS A 48 -0.72 -8.83 -6.59
C LYS A 48 -1.80 -9.90 -6.67
N ARG A 49 -1.69 -10.93 -5.82
CA ARG A 49 -2.63 -12.06 -5.72
C ARG A 49 -4.07 -11.59 -5.44
N PHE A 50 -4.26 -10.33 -5.03
CA PHE A 50 -5.54 -9.68 -4.81
C PHE A 50 -5.56 -8.33 -5.55
N SER A 51 -6.48 -8.17 -6.49
CA SER A 51 -6.79 -6.89 -7.15
C SER A 51 -7.91 -6.13 -6.44
N ALA A 52 -8.65 -6.80 -5.55
CA ALA A 52 -9.77 -6.21 -4.84
C ALA A 52 -9.29 -5.35 -3.67
N VAL A 53 -9.89 -4.18 -3.56
CA VAL A 53 -9.75 -3.28 -2.43
C VAL A 53 -10.49 -3.91 -1.24
N SER A 54 -9.92 -3.89 -0.04
CA SER A 54 -10.65 -4.37 1.15
C SER A 54 -11.92 -3.54 1.35
N GLU A 55 -13.01 -4.13 1.84
CA GLU A 55 -14.28 -3.43 2.07
C GLU A 55 -14.09 -2.15 2.90
N TYR A 56 -13.17 -2.17 3.88
CA TYR A 56 -12.81 -1.01 4.69
C TYR A 56 -12.15 0.10 3.87
N GLN A 57 -11.26 -0.26 2.95
CA GLN A 57 -10.57 0.68 2.08
C GLN A 57 -11.49 1.22 0.99
N ASP A 58 -12.46 0.44 0.53
CA ASP A 58 -13.46 0.87 -0.46
C ASP A 58 -14.50 1.82 0.15
N CYS A 59 -14.84 1.60 1.44
CA CYS A 59 -15.68 2.51 2.22
C CYS A 59 -14.96 3.81 2.64
N PHE A 60 -13.63 3.79 2.76
CA PHE A 60 -12.87 4.94 3.23
C PHE A 60 -12.57 5.90 2.07
N ARG A 61 -13.20 7.07 2.11
CA ARG A 61 -12.85 8.20 1.23
C ARG A 61 -12.41 9.38 2.08
N GLU A 62 -11.17 9.81 1.89
CA GLU A 62 -10.71 11.08 2.47
C GLU A 62 -11.44 12.23 1.77
N ILE A 63 -12.23 12.98 2.54
CA ILE A 63 -12.90 14.18 2.06
C ILE A 63 -12.37 15.36 2.89
N PRO A 64 -11.28 15.99 2.45
CA PRO A 64 -10.55 16.96 3.26
C PRO A 64 -11.40 18.19 3.63
N HIS A 65 -12.29 18.62 2.72
CA HIS A 65 -13.23 19.71 2.97
C HIS A 65 -14.66 19.16 2.91
N CYS A 66 -15.27 18.98 4.08
CA CYS A 66 -16.66 18.56 4.22
C CYS A 66 -17.31 19.31 5.38
N TYR A 67 -18.44 19.96 5.12
CA TYR A 67 -19.12 20.79 6.11
C TYR A 67 -20.63 20.86 5.86
N ALA A 68 -21.34 21.38 6.87
CA ALA A 68 -22.81 21.37 6.92
C ALA A 68 -23.50 22.28 5.89
N SER A 69 -22.82 23.26 5.32
CA SER A 69 -23.37 24.16 4.29
C SER A 69 -22.96 23.81 2.85
N MET A 70 -22.32 22.66 2.61
CA MET A 70 -21.82 22.29 1.29
C MET A 70 -22.97 21.90 0.32
N ASP A 71 -22.95 22.38 -0.93
CA ASP A 71 -24.00 22.12 -1.92
C ASP A 71 -24.09 20.65 -2.35
N ARG A 72 -22.93 19.96 -2.45
CA ARG A 72 -22.83 18.57 -2.91
C ARG A 72 -22.28 17.65 -1.83
N LYS A 73 -23.02 17.51 -0.73
CA LYS A 73 -22.60 16.63 0.37
C LYS A 73 -22.47 15.17 -0.09
N PRO A 74 -21.45 14.45 0.38
CA PRO A 74 -21.30 13.04 0.08
C PRO A 74 -22.47 12.25 0.66
N LEU A 75 -23.03 11.32 -0.13
CA LEU A 75 -24.14 10.44 0.26
C LEU A 75 -23.67 9.29 1.17
N ILE A 76 -23.08 9.66 2.31
CA ILE A 76 -22.72 8.73 3.38
C ILE A 76 -23.86 8.61 4.40
N PRO A 77 -23.99 7.47 5.10
CA PRO A 77 -24.92 7.32 6.22
C PRO A 77 -24.76 8.45 7.23
N TYR A 78 -25.89 8.89 7.81
CA TYR A 78 -25.86 9.98 8.79
C TYR A 78 -25.11 9.56 10.04
N HIS A 79 -24.09 10.35 10.41
CA HIS A 79 -23.37 10.21 11.67
C HIS A 79 -23.15 11.60 12.27
N PRO A 80 -23.51 11.84 13.54
CA PRO A 80 -23.44 13.17 14.14
C PRO A 80 -22.02 13.71 14.18
N ASN A 81 -21.02 12.84 14.33
CA ASN A 81 -19.62 13.25 14.39
C ASN A 81 -18.91 13.21 13.02
N ALA A 82 -19.64 12.99 11.91
CA ALA A 82 -19.02 12.99 10.58
C ALA A 82 -18.54 14.40 10.18
N PRO A 83 -17.47 14.53 9.36
CA PRO A 83 -16.98 15.82 8.87
C PRO A 83 -18.08 16.68 8.23
N ARG A 84 -18.95 16.08 7.41
CA ARG A 84 -20.11 16.74 6.76
C ARG A 84 -21.12 17.39 7.71
N SER A 85 -21.08 17.04 9.00
CA SER A 85 -21.99 17.57 10.03
C SER A 85 -21.37 18.74 10.80
N ARG A 86 -20.09 19.06 10.56
CA ARG A 86 -19.35 20.16 11.21
C ARG A 86 -19.50 21.47 10.42
N LEU A 87 -19.27 22.59 11.08
CA LEU A 87 -19.17 23.89 10.43
C LEU A 87 -17.90 23.96 9.57
N ALA A 88 -17.95 24.76 8.51
CA ALA A 88 -16.77 25.05 7.70
C ALA A 88 -15.73 25.76 8.59
N LEU A 89 -14.50 25.27 8.56
CA LEU A 89 -13.38 25.87 9.26
C LEU A 89 -12.43 26.37 8.18
N GLU A 90 -12.09 27.65 8.24
CA GLU A 90 -11.16 28.27 7.30
C GLU A 90 -9.80 27.57 7.40
N ASP A 91 -9.21 27.26 6.25
CA ASP A 91 -7.85 26.71 6.25
C ASP A 91 -6.90 27.74 6.89
N ALA A 92 -5.95 27.24 7.68
CA ALA A 92 -4.95 28.10 8.28
C ALA A 92 -4.23 28.89 7.16
N PRO A 93 -4.08 30.22 7.28
CA PRO A 93 -3.46 31.01 6.24
C PRO A 93 -2.05 30.50 6.01
N VAL A 94 -1.74 30.20 4.75
CA VAL A 94 -0.38 29.79 4.36
C VAL A 94 0.57 30.93 4.73
N PRO A 95 1.59 30.70 5.56
CA PRO A 95 2.55 31.74 5.89
C PRO A 95 3.23 32.23 4.62
N LEU A 96 3.41 33.55 4.51
CA LEU A 96 4.11 34.14 3.37
C LEU A 96 5.52 33.54 3.28
N LYS A 97 5.98 33.28 2.04
CA LYS A 97 7.31 32.70 1.79
C LYS A 97 8.46 33.51 2.41
N ASN A 98 8.24 34.80 2.65
CA ASN A 98 9.22 35.73 3.21
C ASN A 98 8.94 36.11 4.68
N ALA A 99 7.91 35.53 5.31
CA ALA A 99 7.63 35.76 6.72
C ALA A 99 8.55 34.85 7.56
N SER A 100 9.71 35.35 7.94
CA SER A 100 10.51 34.73 9.00
C SER A 100 9.83 34.98 10.34
N THR A 101 8.89 34.13 10.74
CA THR A 101 8.32 34.10 12.11
C THR A 101 9.29 33.45 13.11
N ILE A 102 10.59 33.67 12.95
CA ILE A 102 11.59 33.20 13.90
C ILE A 102 11.72 34.29 14.96
N GLN A 103 10.89 34.22 15.98
CA GLN A 103 11.02 35.07 17.14
C GLN A 103 12.10 34.47 18.04
N PHE A 104 13.29 35.07 18.04
CA PHE A 104 14.36 34.70 18.98
C PHE A 104 13.97 35.17 20.38
N LEU A 105 13.20 34.36 21.09
CA LEU A 105 12.96 34.55 22.52
C LEU A 105 14.23 34.20 23.29
N ASP A 106 14.71 35.20 24.03
CA ASP A 106 15.68 35.24 25.13
C ASP A 106 16.91 34.30 25.07
N ARG A 107 18.10 34.87 25.33
CA ARG A 107 19.40 34.19 25.24
C ARG A 107 19.57 33.05 26.27
N PHE A 108 18.68 32.97 27.26
CA PHE A 108 18.77 32.01 28.35
C PHE A 108 17.78 30.84 28.26
N CYS A 109 16.90 30.80 27.25
CA CYS A 109 15.90 29.74 27.14
C CYS A 109 16.40 28.57 26.28
N VAL A 110 17.05 27.58 26.92
CA VAL A 110 17.41 26.30 26.27
C VAL A 110 16.16 25.45 26.08
N HIS A 111 15.61 25.46 24.88
CA HIS A 111 14.45 24.63 24.54
C HIS A 111 14.91 23.24 24.11
N ASN A 112 14.91 22.28 25.05
CA ASN A 112 15.37 20.89 24.82
C ASN A 112 14.57 20.12 23.74
N ARG A 113 13.48 20.67 23.19
CA ARG A 113 12.57 20.00 22.23
C ARG A 113 12.25 20.80 20.97
N ARG A 114 13.09 21.77 20.57
CA ARG A 114 12.84 22.68 19.43
C ARG A 114 12.75 22.00 18.06
N PHE A 115 13.38 20.84 17.88
CA PHE A 115 13.45 20.12 16.59
C PHE A 115 12.55 18.88 16.52
N VAL A 116 11.61 18.76 17.45
CA VAL A 116 10.64 17.66 17.41
C VAL A 116 9.46 18.12 16.55
N SER A 117 9.25 17.46 15.41
CA SER A 117 8.09 17.75 14.55
C SER A 117 6.79 17.63 15.34
N THR A 118 5.76 18.39 14.97
CA THR A 118 4.41 18.27 15.57
C THR A 118 3.92 16.83 15.54
N HIS A 119 4.23 16.11 14.46
CA HIS A 119 4.08 14.66 14.38
C HIS A 119 4.81 13.94 15.54
N LYS A 120 6.12 14.11 15.74
CA LYS A 120 6.80 13.43 16.87
C LYS A 120 6.34 13.87 18.28
N ASN A 121 5.76 15.06 18.44
CA ASN A 121 5.23 15.52 19.74
C ASN A 121 3.82 14.99 20.04
N TYR A 122 2.96 14.83 19.02
CA TYR A 122 1.54 14.47 19.19
C TYR A 122 1.16 13.11 18.61
N TYR A 123 2.05 12.45 17.85
CA TYR A 123 1.76 11.17 17.22
C TYR A 123 1.87 10.03 18.23
N THR A 124 0.73 9.74 18.86
CA THR A 124 0.52 8.49 19.59
C THR A 124 0.13 7.32 18.67
N GLY A 125 0.03 7.55 17.35
CA GLY A 125 -0.44 6.54 16.38
C GLY A 125 -1.93 6.20 16.48
N GLU A 126 -2.65 6.86 17.39
CA GLU A 126 -4.09 6.67 17.60
C GLU A 126 -4.89 7.51 16.60
N LYS A 127 -6.08 7.02 16.26
CA LYS A 127 -7.04 7.79 15.46
C LYS A 127 -7.38 9.10 16.21
N PRO A 128 -7.58 10.22 15.50
CA PRO A 128 -7.98 11.48 16.13
C PRO A 128 -9.22 11.28 17.01
N ASP A 129 -9.17 11.77 18.25
CA ASP A 129 -10.35 11.70 19.14
C ASP A 129 -11.48 12.56 18.55
N MET A 130 -12.64 11.95 18.38
CA MET A 130 -13.82 12.58 17.79
C MET A 130 -14.73 13.21 18.85
N ARG A 131 -14.40 13.04 20.13
CA ARG A 131 -15.14 13.63 21.25
C ARG A 131 -14.92 15.15 21.25
N SER A 132 -15.97 15.90 21.57
CA SER A 132 -15.92 17.36 21.73
C SER A 132 -15.96 17.83 23.18
N ASN A 133 -16.29 16.93 24.13
CA ASN A 133 -16.40 17.26 25.54
C ASN A 133 -15.00 17.37 26.18
N PRO A 134 -14.58 18.57 26.63
CA PRO A 134 -13.25 18.78 27.17
C PRO A 134 -12.98 18.01 28.46
N GLY A 135 -14.00 17.76 29.30
CA GLY A 135 -13.85 17.00 30.54
C GLY A 135 -13.50 15.53 30.28
N MET A 136 -14.17 14.90 29.32
CA MET A 136 -13.86 13.52 28.93
C MET A 136 -12.49 13.38 28.27
N ILE A 137 -12.09 14.40 27.49
CA ILE A 137 -10.75 14.45 26.89
C ILE A 137 -9.70 14.58 28.00
N ALA A 138 -9.92 15.45 28.99
CA ALA A 138 -9.03 15.63 30.13
C ALA A 138 -8.88 14.35 30.98
N ASP A 139 -9.97 13.65 31.27
CA ASP A 139 -9.91 12.41 32.04
C ASP A 139 -9.20 11.29 31.27
N SER A 140 -9.49 11.14 29.97
CA SER A 140 -8.83 10.13 29.14
C SER A 140 -7.33 10.39 28.97
N THR A 141 -6.92 11.66 28.80
CA THR A 141 -5.51 12.05 28.72
C THR A 141 -4.80 11.89 30.05
N ARG A 142 -5.46 12.18 31.18
CA ARG A 142 -4.95 11.93 32.54
C ARG A 142 -4.71 10.44 32.78
N LEU A 143 -5.67 9.58 32.45
CA LEU A 143 -5.54 8.12 32.57
C LEU A 143 -4.40 7.58 31.70
N LYS A 144 -4.32 8.05 30.45
CA LYS A 144 -3.28 7.65 29.52
C LYS A 144 -1.88 7.99 30.02
N ARG A 145 -1.72 9.18 30.62
CA ARG A 145 -0.48 9.59 31.26
C ARG A 145 -0.12 8.67 32.43
N MET A 146 -1.07 8.35 33.30
CA MET A 146 -0.85 7.41 34.42
C MET A 146 -0.41 6.01 33.95
N LEU A 147 -0.92 5.55 32.80
CA LEU A 147 -0.54 4.26 32.20
C LEU A 147 0.87 4.28 31.58
N MET A 148 1.38 5.42 31.12
CA MET A 148 2.72 5.56 30.54
C MET A 148 3.83 5.74 31.59
N GLU A 149 3.49 6.25 32.77
CA GLU A 149 4.46 6.48 33.88
C GLU A 149 4.75 5.21 34.71
N LYS A 150 4.08 4.09 34.43
CA LYS A 150 4.36 2.76 34.99
C LYS A 150 5.25 1.94 34.06
#